data_AF-A0A800AK11-F1
#
_entry.id   AF-A0A800AK11-F1
#
_cell.length_a   1.000
_cell.length_b   1.000
_cell.length_c   1.000
_cell.angle_alpha   90.00
_cell.angle_beta   90.00
_cell.angle_gamma   90.00
#
_symmetry.space_group_name_H-M   'P 1'
#
loop_
_entity.id
_entity.type
_entity.pdbx_description
1 polymer ?
#
loop_
_entity_poly.entity_id
_entity_poly.type
_entity_poly.pdbx_seq_one_letter_code
_entity_poly.pdbx_strand_id
1 'polypeptide(L)'
;MLKKIFLNSLGIILSMLFVLHIAYAADLESIDIGDAKNNPGSTKIKNGTYTIEGSGHDIWDSADGFRFAYTKVKGDFEAVVHQVSIELPSEWAKGGVHARQSVKPEAVNAQAIVTGGGAGGSQITWRAVEGGASSEFFDAAPGPWKDGECWLKLTRKGDEFHGYISEDGKKWKDLKSIKVKMDDPILVGLAVCGLGQMATAVYDNFTITQNGKKLFPLAVKLEGKLSAIWGKIKLR
;
A
#
# COMPACT_ATOMS: atom_id res chain seq x y z
N MET A 1 54.94 -57.80 -13.87
CA MET A 1 53.83 -57.24 -14.67
C MET A 1 52.88 -56.48 -13.77
N LEU A 2 52.76 -55.15 -14.01
CA LEU A 2 51.55 -54.30 -13.98
C LEU A 2 50.52 -54.43 -12.83
N LYS A 3 49.93 -53.37 -12.25
CA LYS A 3 49.98 -51.90 -12.39
C LYS A 3 49.24 -51.33 -11.15
N LYS A 4 49.72 -50.20 -10.60
CA LYS A 4 49.00 -49.35 -9.62
C LYS A 4 47.72 -48.77 -10.23
N ILE A 5 46.65 -48.63 -9.44
CA ILE A 5 45.62 -47.59 -9.62
C ILE A 5 45.25 -47.02 -8.23
N PHE A 6 45.56 -45.75 -8.04
CA PHE A 6 45.03 -44.85 -7.01
C PHE A 6 43.63 -44.39 -7.42
N LEU A 7 42.72 -44.13 -6.46
CA LEU A 7 41.69 -43.10 -6.63
C LEU A 7 41.30 -42.48 -5.28
N ASN A 8 41.50 -41.16 -5.18
CA ASN A 8 40.99 -40.25 -4.15
C ASN A 8 39.50 -39.92 -4.40
N SER A 9 38.71 -39.75 -3.34
CA SER A 9 37.51 -38.87 -3.28
C SER A 9 36.88 -38.99 -1.89
N LEU A 10 36.29 -38.02 -1.22
CA LEU A 10 36.15 -36.56 -1.34
C LEU A 10 35.34 -36.20 -0.07
N GLY A 11 35.73 -35.16 0.67
CA GLY A 11 35.01 -34.74 1.88
C GLY A 11 33.65 -34.12 1.57
N ILE A 12 32.66 -34.34 2.46
CA ILE A 12 31.45 -33.51 2.56
C ILE A 12 31.16 -33.30 4.05
N ILE A 13 31.72 -32.23 4.62
CA ILE A 13 31.21 -31.66 5.86
C ILE A 13 30.01 -30.81 5.43
N LEU A 14 28.81 -31.32 5.65
CA LEU A 14 27.55 -30.64 5.36
C LEU A 14 27.34 -29.55 6.43
N SER A 15 27.71 -28.30 6.11
CA SER A 15 27.29 -27.15 6.91
C SER A 15 25.78 -26.93 6.72
N MET A 16 24.98 -27.38 7.69
CA MET A 16 23.58 -26.98 7.76
C MET A 16 23.50 -25.51 8.19
N LEU A 17 23.48 -24.61 7.21
CA LEU A 17 23.02 -23.23 7.41
C LEU A 17 21.53 -23.29 7.80
N PHE A 18 21.24 -23.01 9.07
CA PHE A 18 19.87 -22.81 9.54
C PHE A 18 19.40 -21.44 9.05
N VAL A 19 18.91 -21.36 7.80
CA VAL A 19 18.28 -20.13 7.30
C VAL A 19 16.88 -20.05 7.90
N LEU A 20 16.75 -19.28 8.98
CA LEU A 20 15.48 -18.79 9.48
C LEU A 20 14.82 -18.00 8.36
N HIS A 21 13.93 -18.62 7.60
CA HIS A 21 13.06 -17.89 6.68
C HIS A 21 12.06 -17.11 7.53
N ILE A 22 12.37 -15.86 7.82
CA ILE A 22 11.36 -14.87 8.12
C ILE A 22 10.56 -14.73 6.83
N ALA A 23 9.43 -15.41 6.74
CA ALA A 23 8.48 -15.16 5.67
C ALA A 23 7.91 -13.75 5.93
N TYR A 24 8.20 -12.81 5.03
CA TYR A 24 7.51 -11.54 5.00
C TYR A 24 6.06 -11.79 4.54
N ALA A 25 5.10 -11.10 5.16
CA ALA A 25 3.76 -10.93 4.59
C ALA A 25 3.92 -10.44 3.15
N ALA A 26 3.08 -10.87 2.20
CA ALA A 26 3.27 -10.48 0.80
C ALA A 26 3.46 -8.96 0.69
N ASP A 27 4.62 -8.55 0.19
CA ASP A 27 4.98 -7.13 0.09
C ASP A 27 4.04 -6.43 -0.89
N LEU A 28 3.83 -5.13 -0.69
CA LEU A 28 3.09 -4.31 -1.64
C LEU A 28 3.85 -4.26 -2.98
N GLU A 29 3.15 -4.43 -4.09
CA GLU A 29 3.66 -4.03 -5.41
C GLU A 29 3.85 -2.51 -5.40
N SER A 30 4.91 -1.99 -6.02
CA SER A 30 5.21 -0.55 -5.98
C SER A 30 5.67 -0.04 -7.33
N ILE A 31 5.00 0.99 -7.85
CA ILE A 31 5.22 1.56 -9.19
C ILE A 31 5.00 3.08 -9.21
N ASP A 32 5.60 3.76 -10.19
CA ASP A 32 5.20 5.11 -10.61
C ASP A 32 4.13 5.01 -11.70
N ILE A 33 3.05 5.77 -11.55
CA ILE A 33 1.92 5.86 -12.49
C ILE A 33 2.02 7.16 -13.27
N GLY A 34 1.67 7.11 -14.55
CA GLY A 34 1.66 8.27 -15.44
C GLY A 34 3.03 8.92 -15.61
N ASP A 35 3.04 10.25 -15.57
CA ASP A 35 4.23 11.08 -15.74
C ASP A 35 5.19 11.03 -14.54
N ALA A 36 4.78 10.48 -13.38
CA ALA A 36 5.69 10.26 -12.25
C ALA A 36 6.89 9.37 -12.64
N LYS A 37 6.77 8.56 -13.70
CA LYS A 37 7.88 7.79 -14.29
C LYS A 37 9.04 8.65 -14.77
N ASN A 38 8.80 9.93 -15.07
CA ASN A 38 9.83 10.87 -15.51
C ASN A 38 10.68 11.40 -14.36
N ASN A 39 10.20 11.29 -13.11
CA ASN A 39 10.93 11.62 -11.89
C ASN A 39 10.61 10.53 -10.84
N PRO A 40 11.14 9.31 -11.02
CA PRO A 40 10.66 8.14 -10.31
C PRO A 40 10.84 8.27 -8.79
N GLY A 41 9.80 7.89 -8.07
CA GLY A 41 9.81 7.84 -6.61
C GLY A 41 10.36 6.52 -6.07
N SER A 42 10.19 6.29 -4.76
CA SER A 42 10.62 5.06 -4.11
C SER A 42 9.63 4.59 -3.04
N THR A 43 9.68 3.31 -2.70
CA THR A 43 8.97 2.75 -1.55
C THR A 43 9.94 1.86 -0.79
N LYS A 44 10.18 2.21 0.47
CA LYS A 44 11.04 1.45 1.39
C LYS A 44 10.20 0.95 2.54
N ILE A 45 10.22 -0.37 2.76
CA ILE A 45 9.50 -1.02 3.85
C ILE A 45 10.53 -1.53 4.86
N LYS A 46 10.45 -1.06 6.10
CA LYS A 46 11.34 -1.50 7.18
C LYS A 46 10.54 -1.63 8.48
N ASN A 47 10.52 -2.83 9.06
CA ASN A 47 9.86 -3.11 10.33
C ASN A 47 8.37 -2.67 10.39
N GLY A 48 7.64 -2.76 9.27
CA GLY A 48 6.23 -2.35 9.19
C GLY A 48 6.00 -0.85 8.97
N THR A 49 7.08 -0.06 8.83
CA THR A 49 7.04 1.34 8.40
C THR A 49 7.28 1.42 6.90
N TYR A 50 6.49 2.24 6.22
CA TYR A 50 6.53 2.51 4.79
C TYR A 50 6.99 3.95 4.58
N THR A 51 8.18 4.13 4.01
CA THR A 51 8.63 5.44 3.52
C THR A 51 8.41 5.47 2.01
N ILE A 52 7.53 6.37 1.56
CA ILE A 52 7.12 6.48 0.16
C ILE A 52 7.49 7.88 -0.34
N GLU A 53 8.31 7.93 -1.38
CA GLU A 53 8.63 9.15 -2.12
C GLU A 53 7.84 9.12 -3.44
N GLY A 54 7.15 10.20 -3.77
CA GLY A 54 6.32 10.27 -4.97
C GLY A 54 6.31 11.65 -5.61
N SER A 55 6.43 11.65 -6.94
CA SER A 55 6.31 12.83 -7.80
C SER A 55 4.98 12.79 -8.58
N GLY A 56 4.99 13.26 -9.84
CA GLY A 56 3.85 13.25 -10.76
C GLY A 56 3.03 14.53 -10.71
N HIS A 57 2.31 14.81 -11.79
CA HIS A 57 1.63 16.08 -11.98
C HIS A 57 0.40 16.26 -11.08
N ASP A 58 -0.46 15.25 -10.94
CA ASP A 58 -1.55 15.20 -9.97
C ASP A 58 -2.24 13.82 -9.96
N ILE A 59 -3.04 13.51 -8.93
CA ILE A 59 -4.07 12.47 -8.96
C ILE A 59 -5.41 13.16 -9.21
N TRP A 60 -5.58 13.69 -10.43
CA TRP A 60 -6.69 14.56 -10.81
C TRP A 60 -7.01 14.49 -12.31
N ASP A 61 -8.05 15.19 -12.74
CA ASP A 61 -8.51 15.26 -14.14
C ASP A 61 -8.63 13.88 -14.81
N SER A 62 -8.24 13.76 -16.07
CA SER A 62 -8.42 12.54 -16.88
C SER A 62 -7.31 11.51 -16.72
N ALA A 63 -6.17 11.86 -16.12
CA ALA A 63 -5.03 10.96 -16.00
C ALA A 63 -4.19 11.28 -14.76
N ASP A 64 -3.80 10.24 -14.01
CA ASP A 64 -3.03 10.37 -12.78
C ASP A 64 -1.51 10.30 -13.01
N GLY A 65 -0.77 10.99 -12.16
CA GLY A 65 0.68 10.96 -12.00
C GLY A 65 1.08 10.89 -10.53
N PHE A 66 1.58 9.74 -10.06
CA PHE A 66 1.94 9.55 -8.64
C PHE A 66 2.71 8.24 -8.37
N ARG A 67 3.23 8.08 -7.15
CA ARG A 67 3.79 6.81 -6.64
C ARG A 67 2.70 5.98 -5.96
N PHE A 68 2.60 4.70 -6.30
CA PHE A 68 1.60 3.80 -5.72
C PHE A 68 2.21 2.51 -5.17
N ALA A 69 1.98 2.22 -3.90
CA ALA A 69 2.31 0.95 -3.25
C ALA A 69 1.02 0.18 -2.90
N TYR A 70 0.76 -0.96 -3.51
CA TYR A 70 -0.57 -1.57 -3.53
C TYR A 70 -0.59 -3.10 -3.49
N THR A 71 -1.78 -3.64 -3.24
CA THR A 71 -2.12 -5.05 -3.45
C THR A 71 -3.47 -5.18 -4.15
N LYS A 72 -3.82 -6.39 -4.60
CA LYS A 72 -5.10 -6.69 -5.24
C LYS A 72 -6.13 -7.14 -4.21
N VAL A 73 -7.31 -6.53 -4.24
CA VAL A 73 -8.42 -6.81 -3.32
C VAL A 73 -9.67 -7.14 -4.13
N LYS A 74 -10.44 -8.13 -3.66
CA LYS A 74 -11.76 -8.48 -4.22
C LYS A 74 -12.85 -8.19 -3.19
N GLY A 75 -13.94 -7.58 -3.64
CA GLY A 75 -15.11 -7.27 -2.84
C GLY A 75 -14.88 -6.14 -1.84
N ASP A 76 -15.76 -6.11 -0.85
CA ASP A 76 -15.78 -5.11 0.22
C ASP A 76 -14.49 -5.14 1.04
N PHE A 77 -14.04 -3.97 1.50
CA PHE A 77 -12.87 -3.84 2.36
C PHE A 77 -12.96 -2.62 3.28
N GLU A 78 -12.15 -2.65 4.33
CA GLU A 78 -11.74 -1.49 5.11
C GLU A 78 -10.20 -1.41 5.06
N ALA A 79 -9.69 -0.32 4.49
CA ALA A 79 -8.27 -0.04 4.40
C ALA A 79 -7.93 1.14 5.33
N VAL A 80 -6.99 0.93 6.25
CA VAL A 80 -6.62 1.90 7.29
C VAL A 80 -5.11 2.07 7.30
N VAL A 81 -4.63 3.30 7.41
CA VAL A 81 -3.21 3.61 7.60
C VAL A 81 -3.03 4.67 8.67
N HIS A 82 -1.92 4.59 9.39
CA HIS A 82 -1.44 5.66 10.25
C HIS A 82 -0.34 6.44 9.52
N GLN A 83 -0.54 7.74 9.36
CA GLN A 83 0.47 8.70 8.93
C GLN A 83 1.30 9.10 10.14
N VAL A 84 2.58 8.74 10.11
CA VAL A 84 3.58 9.18 11.10
C VAL A 84 4.07 10.58 10.77
N SER A 85 4.35 10.83 9.49
CA SER A 85 4.68 12.16 8.98
C SER A 85 4.44 12.24 7.47
N ILE A 86 4.26 13.45 6.96
CA ILE A 86 4.18 13.70 5.53
C ILE A 86 4.72 15.08 5.17
N GLU A 87 5.49 15.15 4.09
CA GLU A 87 6.04 16.37 3.52
C GLU A 87 5.46 16.55 2.12
N LEU A 88 4.56 17.53 2.00
CA LEU A 88 3.82 17.84 0.78
C LEU A 88 4.25 19.23 0.26
N PRO A 89 5.05 19.30 -0.83
CA PRO A 89 5.68 20.56 -1.29
C PRO A 89 4.73 21.52 -2.01
N SER A 90 3.49 21.10 -2.29
CA SER A 90 2.45 21.89 -2.95
C SER A 90 1.16 21.79 -2.15
N GLU A 91 0.37 22.86 -2.14
CA GLU A 91 -0.95 22.90 -1.47
C GLU A 91 -1.86 21.74 -1.89
N TRP A 92 -1.74 21.31 -3.14
CA TRP A 92 -2.52 20.22 -3.72
C TRP A 92 -1.79 18.89 -3.82
N ALA A 93 -0.55 18.80 -3.31
CA ALA A 93 0.14 17.52 -3.17
C ALA A 93 -0.65 16.60 -2.23
N LYS A 94 -0.56 15.28 -2.45
CA LYS A 94 -1.50 14.30 -1.90
C LYS A 94 -0.76 13.12 -1.30
N GLY A 95 -1.25 12.60 -0.18
CA GLY A 95 -0.83 11.32 0.35
C GLY A 95 -1.95 10.62 1.12
N GLY A 96 -2.07 9.30 0.98
CA GLY A 96 -3.07 8.55 1.74
C GLY A 96 -3.47 7.21 1.15
N VAL A 97 -4.68 6.77 1.47
CA VAL A 97 -5.24 5.49 1.03
C VAL A 97 -5.94 5.67 -0.30
N HIS A 98 -5.58 4.84 -1.28
CA HIS A 98 -6.06 4.94 -2.65
C HIS A 98 -6.57 3.58 -3.15
N ALA A 99 -7.73 3.59 -3.78
CA ALA A 99 -8.33 2.45 -4.45
C ALA A 99 -8.55 2.77 -5.94
N ARG A 100 -8.14 1.86 -6.83
CA ARG A 100 -8.22 2.09 -8.29
C ARG A 100 -8.39 0.80 -9.08
N GLN A 101 -9.06 0.90 -10.22
CA GLN A 101 -9.37 -0.25 -11.09
C GLN A 101 -8.12 -0.93 -11.66
N SER A 102 -7.11 -0.15 -12.03
CA SER A 102 -5.91 -0.66 -12.71
C SER A 102 -4.72 0.29 -12.57
N VAL A 103 -3.54 -0.10 -13.07
CA VAL A 103 -2.33 0.73 -13.07
C VAL A 103 -2.29 1.80 -14.19
N LYS A 104 -3.33 1.87 -15.05
CA LYS A 104 -3.40 2.87 -16.13
C LYS A 104 -3.62 4.29 -15.57
N PRO A 105 -2.95 5.34 -16.05
CA PRO A 105 -3.14 6.71 -15.57
C PRO A 105 -4.62 7.14 -15.51
N GLU A 106 -5.42 6.70 -16.47
CA GLU A 106 -6.82 7.10 -16.65
C GLU A 106 -7.81 6.33 -15.75
N ALA A 107 -7.34 5.41 -14.92
CA ALA A 107 -8.18 4.47 -14.21
C ALA A 107 -9.25 5.15 -13.33
N VAL A 108 -10.42 4.51 -13.28
CA VAL A 108 -11.46 4.75 -12.27
C VAL A 108 -10.82 4.59 -10.88
N ASN A 109 -11.04 5.55 -9.98
CA ASN A 109 -10.41 5.58 -8.67
C ASN A 109 -11.29 6.24 -7.59
N ALA A 110 -10.94 6.00 -6.33
CA ALA A 110 -11.45 6.69 -5.15
C ALA A 110 -10.35 6.71 -4.08
N GLN A 111 -10.18 7.81 -3.37
CA GLN A 111 -9.11 7.95 -2.37
C GLN A 111 -9.50 8.83 -1.19
N ALA A 112 -8.98 8.48 -0.01
CA ALA A 112 -9.02 9.29 1.19
C ALA A 112 -7.60 9.76 1.52
N ILE A 113 -7.37 11.06 1.47
CA ILE A 113 -6.02 11.64 1.45
C ILE A 113 -5.90 12.87 2.36
N VAL A 114 -4.66 13.12 2.79
CA VAL A 114 -4.19 14.41 3.28
C VAL A 114 -3.63 15.21 2.10
N THR A 115 -3.83 16.52 2.13
CA THR A 115 -3.29 17.46 1.15
C THR A 115 -2.25 18.41 1.77
N GLY A 116 -1.50 19.13 0.94
CA GLY A 116 -0.57 20.17 1.39
C GLY A 116 -1.23 21.43 1.97
N GLY A 117 -2.56 21.47 2.07
CA GLY A 117 -3.34 22.59 2.59
C GLY A 117 -4.67 22.80 1.85
N GLY A 118 -4.74 22.36 0.59
CA GLY A 118 -5.92 22.52 -0.25
C GLY A 118 -7.14 21.77 0.29
N ALA A 119 -8.34 22.29 0.07
CA ALA A 119 -9.60 21.77 0.63
C ALA A 119 -9.55 21.54 2.14
N GLY A 120 -8.84 22.42 2.85
CA GLY A 120 -8.72 22.37 4.30
C GLY A 120 -7.82 21.25 4.82
N GLY A 121 -6.97 20.64 3.97
CA GLY A 121 -5.94 19.68 4.39
C GLY A 121 -6.32 18.20 4.28
N SER A 122 -7.56 17.86 3.92
CA SER A 122 -7.95 16.46 3.64
C SER A 122 -9.15 16.37 2.71
N GLN A 123 -9.24 15.30 1.94
CA GLN A 123 -10.29 15.11 0.93
C GLN A 123 -10.65 13.64 0.74
N ILE A 124 -11.90 13.40 0.33
CA ILE A 124 -12.20 12.27 -0.56
C ILE A 124 -12.30 12.80 -1.99
N THR A 125 -11.61 12.12 -2.90
CA THR A 125 -11.67 12.42 -4.34
C THR A 125 -11.89 11.13 -5.12
N TRP A 126 -12.46 11.23 -6.31
CA TRP A 126 -12.74 10.08 -7.15
C TRP A 126 -12.76 10.44 -8.63
N ARG A 127 -12.50 9.42 -9.46
CA ARG A 127 -12.79 9.42 -10.90
C ARG A 127 -13.77 8.31 -11.20
N ALA A 128 -14.96 8.65 -11.67
CA ALA A 128 -16.06 7.70 -11.85
C ALA A 128 -16.00 6.90 -13.17
N VAL A 129 -15.30 7.42 -14.18
CA VAL A 129 -15.21 6.83 -15.52
C VAL A 129 -13.75 6.88 -15.97
N GLU A 130 -13.26 5.82 -16.62
CA GLU A 130 -11.90 5.78 -17.15
C GLU A 130 -11.68 6.97 -18.11
N GLY A 131 -10.66 7.79 -17.83
CA GLY A 131 -10.35 8.99 -18.59
C GLY A 131 -11.29 10.19 -18.37
N GLY A 132 -12.28 10.06 -17.48
CA GLY A 132 -13.21 11.13 -17.12
C GLY A 132 -12.62 12.14 -16.12
N ALA A 133 -13.33 13.23 -15.89
CA ALA A 133 -12.96 14.21 -14.88
C ALA A 133 -13.01 13.63 -13.47
N SER A 134 -12.10 14.08 -12.61
CA SER A 134 -12.16 13.84 -11.17
C SER A 134 -13.18 14.73 -10.50
N SER A 135 -13.60 14.34 -9.30
CA SER A 135 -14.51 15.10 -8.44
C SER A 135 -14.12 14.92 -6.99
N GLU A 136 -14.64 15.79 -6.13
CA GLU A 136 -14.28 15.83 -4.72
C GLU A 136 -15.45 16.27 -3.83
N PHE A 137 -15.30 15.97 -2.54
CA PHE A 137 -15.97 16.75 -1.50
C PHE A 137 -14.96 17.69 -0.86
N PHE A 138 -15.21 18.99 -1.01
CA PHE A 138 -14.36 20.05 -0.50
C PHE A 138 -14.61 20.30 1.01
N ASP A 139 -13.56 20.61 1.77
CA ASP A 139 -13.62 20.99 3.19
C ASP A 139 -14.45 20.03 4.09
N ALA A 140 -14.46 18.74 3.79
CA ALA A 140 -15.28 17.77 4.54
C ALA A 140 -14.80 17.60 5.99
N ALA A 141 -13.49 17.68 6.24
CA ALA A 141 -12.89 17.63 7.56
C ALA A 141 -11.62 18.50 7.61
N PRO A 142 -11.74 19.84 7.69
CA PRO A 142 -10.58 20.72 7.67
C PRO A 142 -9.71 20.53 8.91
N GLY A 143 -8.39 20.68 8.75
CA GLY A 143 -7.41 20.58 9.83
C GLY A 143 -5.98 20.57 9.32
N PRO A 144 -4.99 20.82 10.21
CA PRO A 144 -3.57 20.82 9.87
C PRO A 144 -3.00 19.39 9.77
N TRP A 145 -3.68 18.50 9.03
CA TRP A 145 -3.43 17.06 9.02
C TRP A 145 -2.03 16.68 8.55
N LYS A 146 -1.44 17.46 7.66
CA LYS A 146 -0.06 17.25 7.19
C LYS A 146 0.98 17.57 8.28
N ASP A 147 0.63 18.40 9.25
CA ASP A 147 1.56 18.92 10.27
C ASP A 147 1.65 18.01 11.51
N GLY A 148 0.96 16.87 11.51
CA GLY A 148 0.95 15.93 12.62
C GLY A 148 0.67 14.49 12.22
N GLU A 149 0.66 13.63 13.24
CA GLU A 149 0.20 12.25 13.12
C GLU A 149 -1.31 12.23 12.88
N CYS A 150 -1.76 11.36 11.97
CA CYS A 150 -3.18 11.14 11.75
C CYS A 150 -3.43 9.75 11.15
N TRP A 151 -4.69 9.35 11.09
CA TRP A 151 -5.13 8.09 10.51
C TRP A 151 -6.07 8.36 9.36
N LEU A 152 -5.86 7.65 8.24
CA LEU A 152 -6.75 7.68 7.09
C LEU A 152 -7.41 6.31 6.95
N LYS A 153 -8.69 6.33 6.57
CA LYS A 153 -9.45 5.12 6.29
C LYS A 153 -10.28 5.29 5.02
N LEU A 154 -10.25 4.26 4.18
CA LEU A 154 -11.13 4.12 3.03
C LEU A 154 -11.84 2.78 3.13
N THR A 155 -13.17 2.80 3.08
CA THR A 155 -13.98 1.58 3.04
C THR A 155 -14.65 1.43 1.68
N ARG A 156 -14.94 0.19 1.30
CA ARG A 156 -15.77 -0.15 0.14
C ARG A 156 -16.87 -1.11 0.56
N LYS A 157 -18.11 -0.81 0.16
CA LYS A 157 -19.28 -1.68 0.28
C LYS A 157 -20.08 -1.69 -1.03
N GLY A 158 -19.98 -2.77 -1.81
CA GLY A 158 -20.43 -2.79 -3.19
C GLY A 158 -19.70 -1.74 -4.02
N ASP A 159 -20.43 -0.76 -4.54
CA ASP A 159 -19.86 0.38 -5.29
C ASP A 159 -19.69 1.63 -4.42
N GLU A 160 -20.07 1.60 -3.14
CA GLU A 160 -19.91 2.75 -2.25
C GLU A 160 -18.50 2.77 -1.65
N PHE A 161 -17.77 3.86 -1.87
CA PHE A 161 -16.52 4.14 -1.14
C PHE A 161 -16.74 5.26 -0.14
N HIS A 162 -16.22 5.10 1.07
CA HIS A 162 -16.38 6.05 2.16
C HIS A 162 -15.05 6.33 2.84
N GLY A 163 -14.63 7.60 2.83
CA GLY A 163 -13.40 8.09 3.42
C GLY A 163 -13.60 8.63 4.84
N TYR A 164 -12.57 8.48 5.66
CA TYR A 164 -12.51 9.02 7.01
C TYR A 164 -11.09 9.45 7.37
N ILE A 165 -10.99 10.39 8.31
CA ILE A 165 -9.73 10.82 8.91
C ILE A 165 -9.85 10.87 10.44
N SER A 166 -8.77 10.64 11.18
CA SER A 166 -8.77 10.61 12.64
C SER A 166 -7.45 11.06 13.24
N GLU A 167 -7.49 11.65 14.43
CA GLU A 167 -6.30 12.03 15.20
C GLU A 167 -5.78 10.86 16.05
N ASP A 168 -6.63 9.87 16.37
CA ASP A 168 -6.34 8.83 17.37
C ASP A 168 -6.63 7.40 16.89
N GLY A 169 -7.10 7.23 15.64
CA GLY A 169 -7.50 5.96 15.06
C GLY A 169 -8.79 5.37 15.64
N LYS A 170 -9.49 6.10 16.52
CA LYS A 170 -10.69 5.65 17.25
C LYS A 170 -11.89 6.52 16.91
N LYS A 171 -11.73 7.84 16.96
CA LYS A 171 -12.76 8.82 16.62
C LYS A 171 -12.54 9.32 15.20
N TRP A 172 -13.44 8.96 14.31
CA TRP A 172 -13.32 9.23 12.88
C TRP A 172 -14.17 10.44 12.48
N LYS A 173 -13.55 11.42 11.83
CA LYS A 173 -14.22 12.49 11.10
C LYS A 173 -14.60 11.97 9.71
N ASP A 174 -15.81 12.30 9.27
CA ASP A 174 -16.40 11.85 8.01
C ASP A 174 -15.88 12.67 6.83
N LEU A 175 -15.25 12.01 5.84
CA LEU A 175 -14.86 12.65 4.57
C LEU A 175 -15.92 12.48 3.48
N LYS A 176 -17.10 11.93 3.80
CA LYS A 176 -18.21 11.57 2.91
C LYS A 176 -18.03 10.26 2.14
N SER A 177 -19.15 9.79 1.59
CA SER A 177 -19.21 8.62 0.73
C SER A 177 -19.65 8.96 -0.69
N ILE A 178 -19.17 8.18 -1.65
CA ILE A 178 -19.52 8.26 -3.07
C ILE A 178 -19.84 6.88 -3.62
N LYS A 179 -20.57 6.81 -4.73
CA LYS A 179 -20.75 5.57 -5.50
C LYS A 179 -19.90 5.63 -6.76
N VAL A 180 -18.93 4.74 -6.86
CA VAL A 180 -18.06 4.58 -8.03
C VAL A 180 -17.99 3.09 -8.34
N LYS A 181 -18.43 2.72 -9.53
CA LYS A 181 -18.41 1.32 -9.95
C LYS A 181 -16.98 0.90 -10.28
N MET A 182 -16.50 -0.18 -9.66
CA MET A 182 -15.24 -0.84 -10.03
C MET A 182 -15.44 -2.36 -10.02
N ASP A 183 -14.91 -3.05 -11.02
CA ASP A 183 -15.02 -4.51 -11.13
C ASP A 183 -13.84 -5.18 -10.39
N ASP A 184 -14.13 -6.28 -9.70
CA ASP A 184 -13.11 -7.00 -8.94
C ASP A 184 -12.15 -7.81 -9.84
N PRO A 185 -10.85 -7.94 -9.47
CA PRO A 185 -10.19 -7.28 -8.35
C PRO A 185 -9.82 -5.83 -8.66
N ILE A 186 -9.78 -5.00 -7.62
CA ILE A 186 -9.22 -3.65 -7.68
C ILE A 186 -7.85 -3.59 -6.98
N LEU A 187 -7.13 -2.49 -7.17
CA LEU A 187 -5.89 -2.20 -6.47
C LEU A 187 -6.20 -1.31 -5.26
N VAL A 188 -5.68 -1.66 -4.08
CA VAL A 188 -5.82 -0.87 -2.86
C VAL A 188 -4.45 -0.70 -2.22
N GLY A 189 -4.11 0.52 -1.82
CA GLY A 189 -2.76 0.84 -1.41
C GLY A 189 -2.57 2.25 -0.87
N LEU A 190 -1.30 2.64 -0.80
CA LEU A 190 -0.82 3.94 -0.38
C LEU A 190 -0.34 4.73 -1.60
N ALA A 191 -0.85 5.95 -1.76
CA ALA A 191 -0.51 6.86 -2.85
C ALA A 191 0.24 8.08 -2.32
N VAL A 192 1.24 8.57 -3.05
CA VAL A 192 1.94 9.83 -2.79
C VAL A 192 2.18 10.58 -4.10
N CYS A 193 1.79 11.85 -4.15
CA CYS A 193 1.94 12.74 -5.30
C CYS A 193 2.44 14.12 -4.84
N GLY A 194 3.51 14.62 -5.46
CA GLY A 194 4.14 15.89 -5.09
C GLY A 194 3.88 17.07 -6.05
N LEU A 195 2.98 16.92 -7.02
CA LEU A 195 2.58 17.98 -7.98
C LEU A 195 3.79 18.56 -8.73
N GLY A 196 4.52 17.69 -9.43
CA GLY A 196 5.74 18.00 -10.18
C GLY A 196 7.02 18.05 -9.33
N GLN A 197 6.90 18.02 -8.00
CA GLN A 197 8.02 17.94 -7.06
C GLN A 197 8.01 16.59 -6.33
N MET A 198 9.09 16.27 -5.60
CA MET A 198 9.13 15.06 -4.78
C MET A 198 8.46 15.33 -3.44
N ALA A 199 7.43 14.55 -3.13
CA ALA A 199 6.81 14.48 -1.80
C ALA A 199 7.25 13.22 -1.07
N THR A 200 7.25 13.26 0.26
CA THR A 200 7.64 12.11 1.10
C THR A 200 6.58 11.84 2.15
N ALA A 201 6.13 10.60 2.26
CA ALA A 201 5.23 10.16 3.33
C ALA A 201 5.83 9.01 4.11
N VAL A 202 5.65 9.05 5.43
CA VAL A 202 6.00 7.95 6.34
C VAL A 202 4.72 7.43 6.97
N TYR A 203 4.41 6.17 6.67
CA TYR A 203 3.23 5.48 7.18
C TYR A 203 3.63 4.27 8.03
N ASP A 204 2.79 3.91 8.98
CA ASP A 204 2.80 2.61 9.61
C ASP A 204 1.38 2.06 9.74
N ASN A 205 1.26 0.85 10.31
CA ASN A 205 -0.03 0.21 10.59
C ASN A 205 -0.99 0.13 9.39
N PHE A 206 -0.47 0.05 8.16
CA PHE A 206 -1.31 -0.15 6.98
C PHE A 206 -1.96 -1.52 7.04
N THR A 207 -3.30 -1.53 7.05
CA THR A 207 -4.10 -2.74 7.09
C THR A 207 -5.21 -2.70 6.07
N ILE A 208 -5.54 -3.87 5.54
CA ILE A 208 -6.76 -4.08 4.75
C ILE A 208 -7.51 -5.22 5.42
N THR A 209 -8.76 -5.00 5.77
CA THR A 209 -9.63 -6.01 6.36
C THR A 209 -10.88 -6.23 5.53
N GLN A 210 -11.44 -7.43 5.59
CA GLN A 210 -12.67 -7.81 4.93
C GLN A 210 -13.44 -8.75 5.86
N ASN A 211 -14.68 -8.39 6.18
CA ASN A 211 -15.55 -9.16 7.09
C ASN A 211 -14.85 -9.52 8.42
N GLY A 212 -14.12 -8.57 9.01
CA GLY A 212 -13.36 -8.74 10.25
C GLY A 212 -12.06 -9.56 10.12
N LYS A 213 -11.72 -10.04 8.91
CA LYS A 213 -10.47 -10.76 8.65
C LYS A 213 -9.44 -9.82 8.04
N LYS A 214 -8.20 -9.88 8.54
CA LYS A 214 -7.07 -9.14 7.98
C LYS A 214 -6.61 -9.78 6.67
N LEU A 215 -6.72 -9.03 5.57
CA LEU A 215 -6.16 -9.38 4.25
C LEU A 215 -4.72 -8.89 4.11
N PHE A 216 -4.42 -7.70 4.66
CA PHE A 216 -3.09 -7.11 4.65
C PHE A 216 -2.72 -6.52 6.02
N PRO A 217 -1.46 -6.67 6.49
CA PRO A 217 -0.49 -7.63 5.98
C PRO A 217 -1.03 -9.07 6.13
N LEU A 218 -0.72 -9.94 5.16
CA LEU A 218 -1.08 -11.36 5.25
C LEU A 218 -0.50 -11.93 6.55
N ALA A 219 -1.35 -12.50 7.40
CA ALA A 219 -0.90 -13.20 8.58
C ALA A 219 -0.05 -14.41 8.16
N VAL A 220 1.25 -14.34 8.39
CA VAL A 220 2.12 -15.51 8.26
C VAL A 220 1.74 -16.46 9.41
N LYS A 221 0.98 -17.52 9.11
CA LYS A 221 0.90 -18.65 10.03
C LYS A 221 2.28 -19.32 10.05
N LEU A 222 3.03 -19.14 11.13
CA LEU A 222 4.27 -19.87 11.40
C LEU A 222 4.04 -21.37 11.66
N GLU A 223 2.79 -21.81 11.73
CA GLU A 223 2.45 -23.22 11.94
C GLU A 223 2.41 -23.98 10.60
N GLY A 224 3.49 -24.68 10.25
CA GLY A 224 3.39 -25.61 9.12
C GLY A 224 4.60 -26.41 8.66
N LYS A 225 5.84 -26.19 9.14
CA LYS A 225 7.01 -26.93 8.59
C LYS A 225 8.11 -27.31 9.58
N LEU A 226 7.80 -27.54 10.86
CA LEU A 226 8.77 -28.12 11.81
C LEU A 226 8.34 -29.44 12.47
N SER A 227 7.05 -29.84 12.46
CA SER A 227 6.64 -31.10 13.12
C SER A 227 6.76 -32.36 12.25
N ALA A 228 6.82 -32.24 10.92
CA ALA A 228 6.77 -33.41 10.02
C ALA A 228 8.11 -34.13 9.81
N ILE A 229 9.24 -33.55 10.24
CA ILE A 229 10.58 -34.14 10.00
C ILE A 229 11.09 -34.91 11.23
N TRP A 230 10.65 -34.56 12.45
CA TRP A 230 11.08 -35.26 13.67
C TRP A 230 10.32 -36.57 13.94
N GLY A 231 9.14 -36.76 13.33
CA GLY A 231 8.33 -37.98 13.50
C GLY A 231 8.82 -39.20 12.70
N LYS A 232 9.72 -39.05 11.72
CA LYS A 232 10.21 -40.15 10.87
C LYS A 232 11.69 -40.54 11.08
N ILE A 233 12.42 -39.86 11.98
CA ILE A 233 13.84 -40.15 12.27
C ILE A 233 14.02 -41.00 13.54
N LYS A 234 12.94 -41.40 14.23
CA LYS A 234 13.00 -42.29 15.40
C LYS A 234 12.51 -43.73 15.19
N LEU A 235 12.35 -44.18 13.95
CA LEU A 235 12.05 -45.59 13.65
C LEU A 235 12.87 -46.07 12.44
N ARG A 236 14.14 -46.38 12.68
CA ARG A 236 14.85 -47.58 12.21
C ARG A 236 16.28 -47.58 12.74
#